data_AF-A0A3E3E6Q4-F1
#
_entry.id   AF-A0A3E3E6Q4-F1
#
_cell.length_a   1.000
_cell.length_b   1.000
_cell.length_c   1.000
_cell.angle_alpha   90.00
_cell.angle_beta   90.00
_cell.angle_gamma   90.00
#
_symmetry.space_group_name_H-M   'P 1'
#
loop_
_entity.id
_entity.type
_entity.pdbx_description
1 polymer ?
#
loop_
_entity_poly.entity_id
_entity_poly.type
_entity_poly.pdbx_seq_one_letter_code
_entity_poly.pdbx_strand_id
1 'polypeptide(L)'
;IDLKSFYASVECVERELDPLNTNLVVADSSKTEKTICLAVSPSLKQYGIGGRARLFEVVQKVKEINRKRKKDNRYREFRGKSHIDSELKNDTSLELGFIIAPPRMAFYIDYSKKIYEVYLK
;
A
#
# COMPACT_ATOMS: atom_id res chain seq x y z
N ILE A 1 -9.12 -16.50 3.63
CA ILE A 1 -8.29 -15.57 2.83
C ILE A 1 -8.79 -14.16 3.08
N ASP A 2 -7.98 -13.25 3.64
CA ASP A 2 -8.33 -11.82 3.72
C ASP A 2 -8.28 -11.22 2.30
N LEU A 3 -9.43 -11.26 1.63
CA LEU A 3 -9.60 -10.75 0.27
C LEU A 3 -9.17 -9.28 0.15
N LYS A 4 -9.17 -8.51 1.26
CA LYS A 4 -8.84 -7.08 1.25
C LYS A 4 -7.34 -6.79 1.23
N SER A 5 -6.50 -7.76 1.62
CA SER A 5 -5.04 -7.65 1.43
C SER A 5 -4.62 -8.37 0.16
N PHE A 6 -5.38 -9.38 -0.27
CA PHE A 6 -5.05 -10.23 -1.42
C PHE A 6 -4.73 -9.43 -2.69
N TYR A 7 -5.60 -8.51 -3.12
CA TYR A 7 -5.32 -7.75 -4.35
C TYR A 7 -4.07 -6.88 -4.23
N ALA A 8 -3.82 -6.28 -3.07
CA ALA A 8 -2.60 -5.51 -2.85
C ALA A 8 -1.36 -6.42 -2.87
N SER A 9 -1.44 -7.63 -2.30
CA SER A 9 -0.35 -8.59 -2.33
C SER A 9 -0.04 -9.08 -3.74
N VAL A 10 -1.06 -9.39 -4.54
CA VAL A 10 -0.90 -9.75 -5.95
C VAL A 10 -0.24 -8.60 -6.72
N GLU A 11 -0.69 -7.36 -6.53
CA GLU A 11 -0.07 -6.20 -7.18
C GLU A 11 1.38 -5.97 -6.74
N CYS A 12 1.75 -6.25 -5.49
CA CYS A 12 3.16 -6.20 -5.05
C CYS A 12 4.00 -7.28 -5.74
N VAL A 13 3.55 -8.54 -5.72
CA VAL A 13 4.28 -9.67 -6.30
C VAL A 13 4.50 -9.48 -7.80
N GLU A 14 3.49 -9.01 -8.53
CA GLU A 14 3.59 -8.71 -9.96
C GLU A 14 4.53 -7.54 -10.29
N ARG A 15 4.89 -6.73 -9.29
CA ARG A 15 5.88 -5.65 -9.42
C ARG A 15 7.25 -6.06 -8.88
N GLU A 16 7.44 -7.34 -8.57
CA GLU A 16 8.65 -7.86 -7.92
C GLU A 16 8.92 -7.21 -6.55
N LEU A 17 7.84 -6.78 -5.87
CA LEU A 17 7.89 -6.14 -4.56
C LEU A 17 7.39 -7.09 -3.48
N ASP A 18 7.97 -6.97 -2.27
CA ASP A 18 7.54 -7.75 -1.11
C ASP A 18 6.19 -7.23 -0.58
N PRO A 19 5.10 -8.04 -0.59
CA PRO A 19 3.77 -7.63 -0.15
C PRO A 19 3.68 -7.29 1.35
N LEU A 20 4.59 -7.79 2.18
CA LEU A 20 4.61 -7.52 3.62
C LEU A 20 5.41 -6.27 3.99
N ASN A 21 6.26 -5.81 3.08
CA ASN A 21 7.17 -4.69 3.29
C ASN A 21 6.81 -3.47 2.42
N THR A 22 6.00 -3.64 1.40
CA THR A 22 5.69 -2.57 0.42
C THR A 22 4.37 -1.88 0.70
N ASN A 23 4.44 -0.57 0.88
CA ASN A 23 3.29 0.32 0.99
C ASN A 23 2.62 0.51 -0.38
N LEU A 24 1.58 -0.29 -0.63
CA LEU A 24 0.76 -0.24 -1.84
C LEU A 24 -0.74 -0.15 -1.51
N VAL A 25 -1.47 0.59 -2.34
CA VAL A 25 -2.94 0.66 -2.32
C VAL A 25 -3.47 0.35 -3.72
N VAL A 26 -4.55 -0.43 -3.78
CA VAL A 26 -5.27 -0.71 -5.03
C VAL A 26 -6.46 0.24 -5.10
N ALA A 27 -6.40 1.20 -6.02
CA ALA A 27 -7.45 2.18 -6.22
C ALA A 27 -7.44 2.68 -7.66
N ASP A 28 -8.61 3.07 -8.16
CA ASP A 28 -8.72 3.72 -9.45
C ASP A 28 -8.48 5.23 -9.31
N SER A 29 -7.24 5.64 -9.60
CA SER A 29 -6.80 7.04 -9.57
C SER A 29 -7.26 7.86 -10.77
N SER A 30 -7.82 7.24 -11.82
CA SER A 30 -8.30 7.97 -13.01
C SER A 30 -9.60 8.74 -12.74
N LYS A 31 -10.33 8.37 -11.68
CA LYS A 31 -11.56 9.03 -11.25
C LYS A 31 -11.24 10.26 -10.39
N THR A 32 -11.37 10.14 -9.07
CA THR A 32 -11.09 11.22 -8.12
C THR A 32 -10.48 10.61 -6.86
N GLU A 33 -9.84 11.43 -6.01
CA GLU A 33 -9.36 10.97 -4.70
C GLU A 33 -10.48 10.47 -3.77
N LYS A 34 -11.75 10.68 -4.11
CA LYS A 34 -12.92 10.12 -3.41
C LYS A 34 -13.15 8.64 -3.71
N THR A 35 -12.43 8.05 -4.66
CA THR A 35 -12.52 6.63 -4.98
C THR A 35 -12.20 5.76 -3.76
N ILE A 36 -12.96 4.67 -3.63
CA ILE A 36 -12.76 3.66 -2.59
C ILE A 36 -11.51 2.84 -2.92
N CYS A 37 -10.62 2.66 -1.94
CA CYS A 37 -9.53 1.71 -2.07
C CYS A 37 -10.08 0.29 -2.00
N LEU A 38 -9.80 -0.52 -3.02
CA LEU A 38 -10.25 -1.91 -3.10
C LEU A 38 -9.42 -2.83 -2.20
N ALA A 39 -8.14 -2.53 -2.07
CA ALA A 39 -7.23 -3.23 -1.19
C ALA A 39 -6.12 -2.30 -0.69
N VAL A 40 -5.61 -2.61 0.49
CA VAL A 40 -4.50 -1.90 1.13
C VAL A 40 -3.50 -2.96 1.58
N SER A 41 -2.22 -2.76 1.26
CA SER A 41 -1.13 -3.63 1.68
C SER A 41 -1.06 -3.78 3.22
N PRO A 42 -0.62 -4.94 3.73
CA PRO A 42 -0.41 -5.15 5.16
C PRO A 42 0.49 -4.10 5.82
N SER A 43 1.59 -3.69 5.17
CA SER A 43 2.49 -2.66 5.71
C SER A 43 1.77 -1.31 5.85
N LEU A 44 0.97 -0.91 4.86
CA LEU A 44 0.24 0.35 4.90
C LEU A 44 -0.90 0.33 5.95
N LYS A 45 -1.49 -0.84 6.22
CA LYS A 45 -2.47 -1.02 7.30
C LYS A 45 -1.87 -0.83 8.70
N GLN A 46 -0.59 -1.17 8.92
CA GLN A 46 0.09 -0.98 10.21
C GLN A 46 0.09 0.50 10.65
N TYR A 47 0.02 1.43 9.71
CA TYR A 47 -0.08 2.86 9.96
C TYR A 47 -1.49 3.35 10.37
N GLY A 48 -2.42 2.41 10.63
CA GLY A 48 -3.78 2.71 11.06
C GLY A 48 -4.73 3.08 9.91
N ILE A 49 -4.39 2.69 8.68
CA ILE A 49 -5.25 2.88 7.51
C ILE A 49 -6.28 1.75 7.47
N GLY A 50 -7.57 2.12 7.49
CA GLY A 50 -8.66 1.16 7.43
C GLY A 50 -8.74 0.44 6.08
N GLY A 51 -9.13 -0.84 6.09
CA GLY A 51 -9.27 -1.63 4.86
C GLY A 51 -10.43 -1.22 3.93
N ARG A 52 -11.19 -0.17 4.26
CA ARG A 52 -12.22 0.47 3.42
C ARG A 52 -11.96 1.97 3.23
N ALA A 53 -10.73 2.41 3.47
CA ALA A 53 -10.36 3.81 3.30
C ALA A 53 -10.61 4.26 1.86
N ARG A 54 -10.97 5.52 1.70
CA ARG A 54 -10.94 6.22 0.42
C ARG A 54 -9.52 6.72 0.15
N LEU A 55 -9.18 6.93 -1.11
CA LEU A 55 -7.82 7.32 -1.49
C LEU A 55 -7.39 8.63 -0.80
N PHE A 56 -8.29 9.60 -0.65
CA PHE A 56 -7.98 10.83 0.10
C PHE A 56 -7.68 10.56 1.58
N GLU A 57 -8.34 9.59 2.22
CA GLU A 57 -8.08 9.26 3.63
C GLU A 57 -6.69 8.65 3.79
N VAL A 58 -6.28 7.81 2.84
CA VAL A 58 -4.91 7.28 2.76
C VAL A 58 -3.92 8.43 2.61
N VAL A 59 -4.14 9.35 1.67
CA VAL A 59 -3.27 10.51 1.44
C VAL A 59 -3.18 11.39 2.69
N GLN A 60 -4.30 11.67 3.36
CA GLN A 60 -4.32 12.46 4.59
C GLN A 60 -3.58 11.76 5.72
N LYS A 61 -3.75 10.44 5.87
CA LYS A 61 -3.06 9.67 6.90
C LYS A 61 -1.55 9.65 6.68
N VAL A 62 -1.12 9.45 5.44
CA VAL A 62 0.29 9.51 5.02
C VAL A 62 0.88 10.88 5.32
N LYS A 63 0.16 11.97 5.01
CA LYS A 63 0.59 13.34 5.36
C LYS A 63 0.73 13.52 6.88
N GLU A 64 -0.19 13.00 7.68
CA GLU A 64 -0.12 13.04 9.15
C GLU A 64 1.15 12.34 9.66
N ILE A 65 1.46 11.17 9.11
CA ILE A 65 2.64 10.38 9.46
C ILE A 65 3.92 11.10 9.04
N ASN A 66 3.98 11.63 7.83
CA ASN A 66 5.13 12.41 7.36
C ASN A 66 5.33 13.67 8.20
N ARG A 67 4.26 14.30 8.72
CA ARG A 67 4.41 15.42 9.66
C ARG A 67 5.07 14.99 10.97
N LYS A 68 4.73 13.81 11.49
CA LYS A 68 5.38 13.23 12.70
C LYS A 68 6.84 12.89 12.40
N ARG A 69 7.12 12.17 11.30
CA ARG A 69 8.49 11.85 10.86
C ARG A 69 9.35 13.09 10.66
N LYS A 70 8.79 14.17 10.10
CA LYS A 70 9.48 15.45 9.92
C LYS A 70 9.82 16.09 11.27
N LYS A 71 8.93 16.02 12.26
CA LYS A 71 9.22 16.48 13.62
C LYS A 71 10.37 15.68 14.25
N ASP A 72 10.36 14.36 14.10
CA ASP A 72 11.39 13.47 14.62
C ASP A 72 12.75 13.70 13.92
N ASN A 73 12.73 14.03 12.63
CA ASN A 73 13.89 14.45 11.84
C ASN A 73 14.27 15.94 12.04
N ARG A 74 13.91 16.55 13.18
CA ARG A 74 14.22 17.96 13.53
C ARG A 74 13.82 18.97 12.46
N TYR A 75 12.67 18.73 11.81
CA TYR A 75 12.10 19.54 10.73
C TYR A 75 12.97 19.68 9.48
N ARG A 76 14.00 18.84 9.31
CA ARG A 76 14.80 18.79 8.09
C ARG A 76 13.96 18.30 6.91
N GLU A 77 14.37 18.68 5.71
CA GLU A 77 13.78 18.15 4.49
C GLU A 77 14.08 16.65 4.35
N PHE A 78 13.13 15.91 3.78
CA PHE A 78 13.34 14.50 3.50
C PHE A 78 14.33 14.37 2.33
N ARG A 79 15.27 13.44 2.44
CA ARG A 79 16.27 13.18 1.39
C ARG A 79 15.68 12.50 0.16
N GLY A 80 14.54 11.84 0.35
CA GLY A 80 13.84 11.12 -0.68
C GLY A 80 12.55 10.53 -0.15
N LYS A 81 11.91 9.71 -0.98
CA LYS A 81 10.66 9.02 -0.68
C LYS A 81 10.87 7.52 -0.83
N SER A 82 10.39 6.75 0.14
CA SER A 82 10.40 5.29 0.05
C SER A 82 8.99 4.74 0.22
N HIS A 83 8.68 3.68 -0.52
CA HIS A 83 7.47 2.90 -0.36
C HIS A 83 7.73 1.60 0.41
N ILE A 84 8.95 1.39 0.90
CA ILE A 84 9.37 0.19 1.63
C ILE A 84 9.38 0.49 3.13
N ASP A 85 8.62 -0.27 3.89
CA ASP A 85 8.39 -0.07 5.33
C ASP A 85 9.68 -0.23 6.15
N SER A 86 10.49 -1.23 5.83
CA SER A 86 11.81 -1.43 6.48
C SER A 86 12.77 -0.27 6.25
N GLU A 87 12.86 0.28 5.03
CA GLU A 87 13.65 1.48 4.76
C GLU A 87 13.15 2.68 5.56
N LEU A 88 11.83 2.87 5.62
CA LEU A 88 11.20 3.94 6.39
C LEU A 88 11.40 3.78 7.89
N LYS A 89 11.50 2.56 8.42
CA LYS A 89 11.79 2.31 9.84
C LYS A 89 13.26 2.55 10.17
N ASN A 90 14.17 2.23 9.24
CA ASN A 90 15.60 2.39 9.44
C ASN A 90 16.08 3.84 9.20
N ASP A 91 15.42 4.59 8.32
CA ASP A 91 15.79 5.96 7.98
C ASP A 91 14.62 6.94 8.16
N THR A 92 14.69 7.74 9.22
CA THR A 92 13.71 8.79 9.52
C THR A 92 13.81 10.00 8.59
N SER A 93 14.88 10.10 7.79
CA SER A 93 15.05 11.15 6.78
C SER A 93 14.36 10.83 5.45
N LEU A 94 13.73 9.66 5.33
CA LEU A 94 12.88 9.30 4.20
C LEU A 94 11.40 9.63 4.47
N GLU A 95 10.78 10.22 3.45
CA GLU A 95 9.33 10.46 3.42
C GLU A 95 8.59 9.13 3.17
N LEU A 96 7.54 8.86 3.94
CA LEU A 96 6.64 7.75 3.66
C LEU A 96 5.90 8.01 2.35
N GLY A 97 6.20 7.17 1.38
CA GLY A 97 5.48 7.01 0.14
C GLY A 97 4.64 5.75 0.09
N PHE A 98 3.79 5.69 -0.93
CA PHE A 98 3.03 4.51 -1.28
C PHE A 98 2.79 4.47 -2.79
N ILE A 99 2.54 3.27 -3.30
CA ILE A 99 2.22 3.01 -4.70
C ILE A 99 0.70 2.91 -4.86
N ILE A 100 0.16 3.55 -5.88
CA ILE A 100 -1.25 3.37 -6.29
C ILE A 100 -1.27 2.43 -7.50
N ALA A 101 -1.87 1.26 -7.32
CA ALA A 101 -2.07 0.29 -8.38
C ALA A 101 -3.52 0.34 -8.89
N PRO A 102 -3.75 0.41 -10.21
CA PRO A 102 -5.09 0.31 -10.76
C PRO A 102 -5.65 -1.11 -10.56
N PRO A 103 -6.96 -1.28 -10.32
CA PRO A 103 -7.54 -2.59 -10.11
C PRO A 103 -7.60 -3.43 -11.39
N ARG A 104 -7.02 -4.64 -11.34
CA ARG A 104 -7.04 -5.63 -12.42
C ARG A 104 -7.92 -6.83 -12.08
N MET A 105 -9.25 -6.67 -12.09
CA MET A 105 -10.19 -7.71 -11.62
C MET A 105 -10.05 -9.06 -12.34
N ALA A 106 -9.95 -9.04 -13.68
CA ALA A 106 -9.77 -10.27 -14.46
C ALA A 106 -8.50 -11.03 -14.04
N PHE A 107 -7.41 -10.28 -13.84
CA PHE A 107 -6.14 -10.82 -13.40
C PHE A 107 -6.24 -11.48 -12.01
N TYR A 108 -6.92 -10.82 -11.06
CA TYR A 108 -7.11 -11.36 -9.71
C TYR A 108 -7.93 -12.66 -9.70
N ILE A 109 -8.94 -12.74 -10.56
CA ILE A 109 -9.74 -13.96 -10.73
C ILE A 109 -8.85 -15.10 -11.23
N ASP A 110 -8.06 -14.88 -12.26
CA ASP A 110 -7.16 -15.93 -12.79
C ASP A 110 -6.08 -16.33 -11.80
N TYR A 111 -5.54 -15.38 -11.02
CA TYR A 111 -4.59 -15.67 -9.95
C TYR A 111 -5.22 -16.55 -8.85
N SER A 112 -6.46 -16.25 -8.45
CA SER A 112 -7.17 -17.04 -7.45
C SER A 112 -7.47 -18.46 -7.91
N LYS A 113 -7.77 -18.68 -9.21
CA LYS A 113 -7.93 -20.02 -9.79
C LYS A 113 -6.65 -20.84 -9.65
N LYS A 114 -5.50 -20.26 -10.03
CA LYS A 114 -4.18 -20.91 -9.91
C LYS A 114 -3.86 -21.31 -8.47
N ILE A 115 -4.18 -20.44 -7.51
CA ILE A 115 -4.00 -20.76 -6.08
C ILE A 115 -4.90 -21.93 -5.69
N TYR A 116 -6.16 -21.92 -6.12
CA TYR A 116 -7.13 -22.97 -5.78
C TYR A 116 -6.74 -24.34 -6.34
N GLU A 117 -6.16 -24.39 -7.54
CA GLU A 117 -5.61 -25.62 -8.14
C GLU A 117 -4.51 -26.28 -7.28
N VAL A 118 -3.74 -25.50 -6.50
CA VAL A 118 -2.75 -26.02 -5.56
C VAL A 118 -3.42 -26.68 -4.35
N TYR A 119 -4.54 -26.14 -3.87
CA TYR A 119 -5.26 -26.66 -2.71
C TYR A 119 -6.12 -27.90 -3.01
N LEU A 120 -6.45 -28.13 -4.29
CA LEU A 120 -7.23 -29.29 -4.74
C LEU A 120 -6.38 -30.53 -5.04
N LYS A 121 -5.06 -30.45 -4.87
CA LYS A 121 -4.14 -31.59 -4.88
C LYS A 121 -3.92 -32.12 -3.47
#